data_AF-A0A8T6TUH9-F1
#
_entry.id   AF-A0A8T6TUH9-F1
#
_cell.length_a   1.000
_cell.length_b   1.000
_cell.length_c   1.000
_cell.angle_alpha   90.00
_cell.angle_beta   90.00
_cell.angle_gamma   90.00
#
_symmetry.space_group_name_H-M   'P 1'
#
loop_
_entity.id
_entity.type
_entity.pdbx_description
1 polymer ?
#
loop_
_entity_poly.entity_id
_entity_poly.type
_entity_poly.pdbx_seq_one_letter_code
_entity_poly.pdbx_strand_id
1 'polypeptide(L)'
;ETSVEQLVAAPFMEMLQGEDHAFHGAGREDIDARMLGEGRPFVLEIRSPRRRHWDPEQAEGLVNEQAAGKVEVSDLRDSDKSEVVSLKDATWEKTYLITFRVDGDVTEEELRDAAG
;
A
#
# COMPACT_ATOMS: atom_id res chain seq x y z
N GLU A 1 11.30 6.74 -12.27
CA GLU A 1 10.11 6.75 -11.38
C GLU A 1 10.00 5.38 -10.73
N THR A 2 9.46 5.32 -9.51
CA THR A 2 9.33 4.08 -8.74
C THR A 2 7.95 4.08 -8.08
N SER A 3 7.17 3.03 -8.28
CA SER A 3 5.85 2.86 -7.64
C SER A 3 5.94 2.01 -6.37
N VAL A 4 4.90 2.10 -5.53
CA VAL A 4 4.73 1.21 -4.36
C VAL A 4 4.72 -0.26 -4.81
N GLU A 5 3.97 -0.57 -5.88
CA GLU A 5 3.93 -1.92 -6.47
C GLU A 5 5.32 -2.45 -6.80
N GLN A 6 6.16 -1.64 -7.47
CA GLN A 6 7.51 -2.07 -7.84
C GLN A 6 8.41 -2.33 -6.62
N LEU A 7 8.31 -1.48 -5.59
CA LEU A 7 9.07 -1.64 -4.35
C LEU A 7 8.67 -2.90 -3.59
N VAL A 8 7.37 -3.18 -3.52
CA VAL A 8 6.86 -4.37 -2.82
C VAL A 8 7.14 -5.63 -3.63
N ALA A 9 6.98 -5.60 -4.97
CA ALA A 9 7.10 -6.80 -5.79
C ALA A 9 8.54 -7.26 -6.05
N ALA A 10 9.52 -6.35 -6.11
CA ALA A 10 10.89 -6.69 -6.48
C ALA A 10 11.51 -7.81 -5.60
N PRO A 11 11.43 -7.75 -4.25
CA PRO A 11 11.89 -8.83 -3.37
C PRO A 11 11.24 -10.19 -3.67
N PHE A 12 9.93 -10.20 -3.94
CA PHE A 12 9.18 -11.43 -4.22
C PHE A 12 9.53 -12.03 -5.58
N MET A 13 9.75 -11.18 -6.58
CA MET A 13 10.16 -11.63 -7.91
C MET A 13 11.51 -12.36 -7.86
N GLU A 14 12.46 -11.87 -7.07
CA GLU A 14 13.75 -12.53 -6.85
C GLU A 14 13.61 -13.81 -6.02
N MET A 15 12.87 -13.75 -4.89
CA MET A 15 12.70 -14.86 -3.96
C MET A 15 11.96 -16.05 -4.60
N LEU A 16 10.84 -15.77 -5.27
CA LEU A 16 9.95 -16.78 -5.85
C LEU A 16 10.30 -17.13 -7.30
N GLN A 17 11.20 -16.34 -7.92
CA GLN A 17 11.60 -16.49 -9.33
C GLN A 17 10.38 -16.52 -10.26
N GLY A 18 9.49 -15.54 -10.07
CA GLY A 18 8.32 -15.32 -10.92
C GLY A 18 8.69 -14.74 -12.29
N GLU A 19 7.78 -14.84 -13.25
CA GLU A 19 7.94 -14.24 -14.57
C GLU A 19 7.29 -12.85 -14.66
N ASP A 20 6.23 -12.61 -13.88
CA ASP A 20 5.48 -11.37 -13.83
C ASP A 20 4.74 -11.24 -12.49
N HIS A 21 4.21 -10.06 -12.17
CA HIS A 21 3.40 -9.82 -10.97
C HIS A 21 2.15 -8.99 -11.26
N ALA A 22 1.18 -9.04 -10.35
CA ALA A 22 0.07 -8.10 -10.31
C ALA A 22 -0.19 -7.64 -8.87
N PHE A 23 -0.27 -6.33 -8.67
CA PHE A 23 -0.60 -5.74 -7.37
C PHE A 23 -2.08 -5.37 -7.29
N HIS A 24 -2.78 -5.94 -6.32
CA HIS A 24 -4.19 -5.65 -6.05
C HIS A 24 -4.29 -4.90 -4.73
N GLY A 25 -4.41 -3.57 -4.77
CA GLY A 25 -4.63 -2.75 -3.57
C GLY A 25 -6.10 -2.43 -3.33
N ALA A 26 -6.48 -2.20 -2.06
CA ALA A 26 -7.79 -1.69 -1.67
C ALA A 26 -7.97 -0.19 -2.04
N GLY A 27 -7.93 0.14 -3.34
CA GLY A 27 -7.91 1.52 -3.86
C GLY A 27 -6.51 2.06 -4.11
N ARG A 28 -6.43 3.31 -4.57
CA ARG A 28 -5.19 4.00 -4.96
C ARG A 28 -5.20 5.41 -4.38
N GLU A 29 -4.06 5.86 -3.88
CA GLU A 29 -3.81 7.25 -3.51
C GLU A 29 -2.90 7.92 -4.56
N ASP A 30 -2.92 9.25 -4.61
CA ASP A 30 -2.07 10.02 -5.52
C ASP A 30 -0.62 10.10 -5.02
N ILE A 31 0.31 10.44 -5.93
CA ILE A 31 1.76 10.41 -5.67
C ILE A 31 2.21 11.37 -4.56
N ASP A 32 1.42 12.42 -4.33
CA ASP A 32 1.63 13.46 -3.31
C ASP A 32 0.92 13.15 -1.98
N ALA A 33 0.13 12.07 -1.93
CA ALA A 33 -0.51 11.59 -0.71
C ALA A 33 0.38 10.55 -0.01
N ARG A 34 0.36 10.59 1.34
CA ARG A 34 0.97 9.55 2.17
C ARG A 34 -0.12 8.65 2.72
N MET A 35 0.11 7.34 2.62
CA MET A 35 -0.66 6.34 3.36
C MET A 35 0.03 6.16 4.72
N LEU A 36 -0.74 6.29 5.81
CA LEU A 36 -0.27 6.28 7.20
C LEU A 36 -1.20 5.40 8.06
N GLY A 37 -0.84 5.20 9.33
CA GLY A 37 -1.59 4.37 10.28
C GLY A 37 -1.35 2.88 10.03
N GLU A 38 -2.39 2.05 10.20
CA GLU A 38 -2.39 0.60 9.90
C GLU A 38 -2.21 0.29 8.39
N GLY A 39 -2.29 1.34 7.59
CA GLY A 39 -2.08 1.31 6.17
C GLY A 39 -3.22 0.75 5.34
N ARG A 40 -2.89 0.21 4.17
CA ARG A 40 -3.89 -0.21 3.17
C ARG A 40 -3.62 -1.65 2.74
N PRO A 41 -4.61 -2.54 2.86
CA PRO A 41 -4.42 -3.93 2.51
C PRO A 41 -4.22 -4.10 1.00
N PHE A 42 -3.42 -5.09 0.65
CA PHE A 42 -3.11 -5.46 -0.71
C PHE A 42 -2.93 -6.97 -0.85
N VAL A 43 -3.03 -7.47 -2.08
CA VAL A 43 -2.61 -8.81 -2.48
C VAL A 43 -1.59 -8.66 -3.61
N LEU A 44 -0.44 -9.30 -3.45
CA LEU A 44 0.57 -9.42 -4.50
C LEU A 44 0.46 -10.81 -5.14
N GLU A 45 0.10 -10.85 -6.42
CA GLU A 45 0.07 -12.07 -7.22
C GLU A 45 1.39 -12.23 -7.97
N ILE A 46 2.10 -13.33 -7.75
CA ILE A 46 3.30 -13.70 -8.53
C ILE A 46 2.95 -14.77 -9.55
N ARG A 47 3.22 -14.49 -10.83
CA ARG A 47 2.93 -15.38 -11.96
C ARG A 47 4.10 -16.30 -12.27
N SER A 48 3.78 -17.55 -12.59
CA SER A 48 4.76 -18.60 -12.92
C SER A 48 5.94 -18.74 -11.93
N PRO A 49 5.72 -18.73 -10.60
CA PRO A 49 6.83 -18.82 -9.64
C PRO A 49 7.51 -20.19 -9.73
N ARG A 50 8.86 -20.20 -9.81
CA ARG A 50 9.65 -21.44 -9.78
C ARG A 50 9.83 -21.96 -8.35
N ARG A 51 9.77 -21.07 -7.35
CA ARG A 51 9.75 -21.39 -5.92
C ARG A 51 8.43 -20.94 -5.33
N ARG A 52 7.77 -21.80 -4.54
CA ARG A 52 6.45 -21.51 -3.94
C ARG A 52 6.46 -21.43 -2.42
N HIS A 53 7.56 -21.83 -1.79
CA HIS A 53 7.71 -21.70 -0.36
C HIS A 53 8.44 -20.41 -0.05
N TRP A 54 7.92 -19.66 0.91
CA TRP A 54 8.46 -18.41 1.40
C TRP A 54 8.15 -18.29 2.88
N ASP A 55 8.93 -17.47 3.56
CA ASP A 55 8.75 -17.14 4.96
C ASP A 55 8.24 -15.70 5.06
N PRO A 56 7.07 -15.46 5.67
CA PRO A 56 6.49 -14.12 5.71
C PRO A 56 7.35 -13.09 6.45
N GLU A 57 7.92 -13.46 7.60
CA GLU A 57 8.76 -12.55 8.38
C GLU A 57 10.02 -12.14 7.61
N GLN A 58 10.66 -13.10 6.92
CA GLN A 58 11.79 -12.82 6.05
C GLN A 58 11.40 -11.90 4.87
N ALA A 59 10.25 -12.14 4.25
CA ALA A 59 9.79 -11.34 3.12
C ALA A 59 9.46 -9.90 3.54
N GLU A 60 8.78 -9.71 4.68
CA GLU A 60 8.54 -8.40 5.28
C GLU A 60 9.83 -7.62 5.52
N GLY A 61 10.79 -8.25 6.22
CA GLY A 61 12.07 -7.63 6.50
C GLY A 61 12.81 -7.20 5.23
N LEU A 62 12.81 -8.06 4.21
CA LEU A 62 13.47 -7.79 2.94
C LEU A 62 12.80 -6.62 2.18
N VAL A 63 11.47 -6.58 2.12
CA VAL A 63 10.73 -5.46 1.50
C VAL A 63 11.04 -4.15 2.22
N ASN A 64 10.92 -4.15 3.55
CA ASN A 64 11.10 -2.94 4.36
C ASN A 64 12.54 -2.40 4.29
N GLU A 65 13.54 -3.28 4.27
CA GLU A 65 14.95 -2.91 4.08
C GLU A 65 15.18 -2.31 2.68
N GLN A 66 14.75 -3.00 1.61
CA GLN A 66 14.98 -2.56 0.23
C GLN A 66 14.20 -1.30 -0.14
N ALA A 67 13.02 -1.11 0.45
CA ALA A 67 12.20 0.08 0.22
C ALA A 67 12.81 1.35 0.84
N ALA A 68 13.79 1.22 1.74
CA ALA A 68 14.54 2.33 2.35
C ALA A 68 13.63 3.43 2.93
N GLY A 69 12.58 3.02 3.65
CA GLY A 69 11.62 3.91 4.29
C GLY A 69 10.60 4.58 3.35
N LYS A 70 10.56 4.21 2.07
CA LYS A 70 9.53 4.70 1.13
C LYS A 70 8.21 3.93 1.27
N VAL A 71 8.30 2.66 1.62
CA VAL A 71 7.18 1.74 1.85
C VAL A 71 7.56 0.88 3.04
N GLU A 72 6.57 0.60 3.90
CA GLU A 72 6.65 -0.44 4.92
C GLU A 72 5.45 -1.38 4.71
N VAL A 73 5.69 -2.68 4.86
CA VAL A 73 4.69 -3.75 4.82
C VAL A 73 4.73 -4.53 6.13
N SER A 74 3.58 -5.05 6.51
CA SER A 74 3.39 -5.90 7.69
C SER A 74 2.27 -6.92 7.42
N ASP A 75 2.18 -7.90 8.31
CA ASP A 75 1.10 -8.91 8.35
C ASP A 75 0.96 -9.70 7.04
N LEU A 76 2.08 -9.97 6.37
CA LEU A 76 2.13 -10.77 5.15
C LEU A 76 1.75 -12.22 5.47
N ARG A 77 0.95 -12.78 4.57
CA ARG A 77 0.56 -14.20 4.61
C ARG A 77 0.15 -14.66 3.22
N ASP A 78 0.00 -15.97 3.08
CA ASP A 78 -0.62 -16.53 1.90
C ASP A 78 -2.05 -15.98 1.71
N SER A 79 -2.44 -15.87 0.45
CA SER A 79 -3.73 -15.35 0.00
C SER A 79 -4.26 -16.21 -1.16
N ASP A 80 -5.51 -16.00 -1.54
CA ASP A 80 -6.15 -16.68 -2.66
C ASP A 80 -6.98 -15.71 -3.53
N LYS A 81 -7.51 -16.23 -4.64
CA LYS A 81 -8.28 -15.43 -5.59
C LYS A 81 -9.57 -14.84 -5.00
N SER A 82 -10.16 -15.48 -3.99
CA SER A 82 -11.37 -14.97 -3.35
C SER A 82 -11.06 -13.72 -2.53
N GLU A 83 -9.87 -13.65 -1.95
CA GLU A 83 -9.42 -12.48 -1.21
C GLU A 83 -9.17 -11.27 -2.12
N VAL A 84 -8.68 -11.48 -3.34
CA VAL A 84 -8.56 -10.39 -4.33
C VAL A 84 -9.93 -9.77 -4.63
N VAL A 85 -10.98 -10.59 -4.67
CA VAL A 85 -12.36 -10.12 -4.88
C VAL A 85 -12.87 -9.40 -3.64
N SER A 86 -12.74 -10.00 -2.45
CA SER A 86 -13.21 -9.38 -1.20
C SER A 86 -12.49 -8.06 -0.91
N LEU A 87 -11.20 -7.96 -1.21
CA LEU A 87 -10.42 -6.74 -1.08
C LEU A 87 -10.98 -5.59 -1.94
N LYS A 88 -11.42 -5.91 -3.17
CA LYS A 88 -11.95 -4.94 -4.14
C LYS A 88 -13.39 -4.55 -3.83
N ASP A 89 -14.20 -5.49 -3.34
CA ASP A 89 -15.61 -5.28 -3.04
C ASP A 89 -15.85 -4.69 -1.65
N ALA A 90 -14.86 -4.76 -0.75
CA ALA A 90 -14.98 -4.24 0.60
C ALA A 90 -15.13 -2.71 0.62
N THR A 91 -16.08 -2.25 1.44
CA THR A 91 -16.22 -0.84 1.80
C THR A 91 -15.22 -0.51 2.90
N TRP A 92 -14.13 0.15 2.52
CA TRP A 92 -13.11 0.61 3.46
C TRP A 92 -13.48 1.98 4.02
N GLU A 93 -13.56 2.10 5.34
CA GLU A 93 -13.56 3.41 5.98
C GLU A 93 -12.21 4.09 5.74
N LYS A 94 -12.24 5.33 5.25
CA LYS A 94 -11.04 6.08 4.91
C LYS A 94 -11.06 7.39 5.69
N THR A 95 -9.96 7.65 6.40
CA THR A 95 -9.74 8.91 7.10
C THR A 95 -8.64 9.68 6.40
N TYR A 96 -8.89 10.94 6.09
CA TYR A 96 -7.95 11.82 5.42
C TYR A 96 -7.58 12.99 6.31
N LEU A 97 -6.29 13.33 6.36
CA LEU A 97 -5.79 14.54 6.99
C LEU A 97 -5.23 15.45 5.90
N ILE A 98 -5.81 16.64 5.76
CA ILE A 98 -5.36 17.66 4.81
C ILE A 98 -4.73 18.79 5.62
N THR A 99 -3.51 19.20 5.25
CA THR A 99 -2.86 20.37 5.81
C THR A 99 -2.75 21.43 4.72
N PHE A 100 -3.29 22.62 4.96
CA PHE A 100 -3.26 23.75 4.04
C PHE A 100 -2.72 24.99 4.73
N ARG A 101 -2.21 25.93 3.93
CA ARG A 101 -1.79 27.26 4.37
C ARG A 101 -2.71 28.28 3.72
N VAL A 102 -3.21 29.22 4.52
CA VAL A 102 -4.02 30.33 4.03
C VAL A 102 -3.21 31.61 4.10
N ASP A 103 -3.28 32.41 3.02
CA ASP A 103 -2.69 33.74 3.00
C ASP A 103 -3.74 34.76 3.49
N GLY A 104 -3.40 35.48 4.56
CA GLY A 104 -4.29 36.44 5.24
C GLY A 104 -4.76 35.96 6.61
N ASP A 105 -5.42 36.86 7.35
CA ASP A 105 -6.01 36.53 8.64
C ASP A 105 -7.32 35.77 8.42
N VAL A 106 -7.41 34.55 8.95
CA VAL A 106 -8.63 33.75 8.94
C VAL A 106 -8.92 33.26 10.35
N THR A 107 -10.18 33.36 10.77
CA THR A 107 -10.65 32.89 12.07
C THR A 107 -11.01 31.41 12.05
N GLU A 108 -11.00 30.77 13.22
CA GLU A 108 -11.43 29.37 13.34
C GLU A 108 -12.90 29.16 12.94
N GLU A 109 -13.74 30.18 13.14
CA GLU A 109 -15.16 30.17 12.75
C GLU A 109 -15.31 30.11 11.21
N GLU A 110 -14.59 30.98 10.49
CA GLU A 110 -14.58 30.98 9.02
C GLU A 110 -14.08 29.64 8.44
N LEU A 111 -13.09 29.01 9.09
CA LEU A 111 -12.61 27.69 8.69
C LEU A 111 -13.65 26.59 8.92
N ARG A 112 -14.38 26.65 10.04
CA ARG A 112 -15.42 25.65 10.38
C ARG A 112 -16.61 25.75 9.44
N ASP A 113 -17.06 26.96 9.11
CA ASP A 113 -18.17 27.19 8.18
C ASP A 113 -17.85 26.72 6.76
N ALA A 114 -16.59 26.88 6.33
CA ALA A 114 -16.14 26.40 5.02
C ALA A 114 -15.99 24.87 4.93
N ALA A 115 -15.77 24.19 6.06
CA ALA A 115 -15.51 22.75 6.15
C ALA A 115 -16.78 21.88 6.29
N GLY A 116 -17.97 22.48 6.09
CA GLY A 116 -19.31 21.93 6.33
C GLY A 116 -19.55 20.45 6.01
#